data_AF-A0AAW2ZC24-F1
#
_entry.id   AF-A0AAW2ZC24-F1
#
_cell.length_a   1.000
_cell.length_b   1.000
_cell.length_c   1.000
_cell.angle_alpha   90.00
_cell.angle_beta   90.00
_cell.angle_gamma   90.00
#
_symmetry.space_group_name_H-M   'P 1'
#
loop_
_entity.id
_entity.type
_entity.pdbx_description
1 polymer ?
#
loop_
_entity_poly.entity_id
_entity_poly.type
_entity_poly.pdbx_seq_one_letter_code
_entity_poly.pdbx_strand_id
1 'polypeptide(L)'
;MKSWIQTNMGVDVEKVLKQKKKAKKLQEEESADKKKRSSSSLLSHSTSSDRLSSLPSMLSDDSLKSKIERKTSRIVNNIGLSPRTDSIPSPRSHSVHVPHEHKDINVINIEVVSCHDLLAKDAGGTSDPYVTIKLRDEDEERSTAVIKKNCNPVYHNERFSFSVNDATREQFTISVFDNNNISKDTFIGVVNLPLVDFLDEKLHDLTLDLHDPKNKDVNPGRVKIKVQFTSSESGTIKYLSTITSLDYYTPFSRFLVDLSPEMFIALFDNQKLVNLEDKIWRAAMWMTRLAQSKTKSSMSALVQDLDLSYEICKHAIRIQVKSCERTQQLLRSNSAATKLVSQYMNIYGLEYLKKVLGPLTLEICNKDENLEADPSRVGKDQSANSNLSKILDYAQKYVNTMISMVDEIPYPIRKLCCHLVEQIRQKDFLDQTNDVAVTGVSGLFFLRFICPALTSPQFYKIVPNAPQRNALRSLILIGKILQQTVNNVPFSKEQYMLPANQFIEANLSKLNVFLLDVCKLDQCSKIKYDVSQKEADDRLLWSLHTLHQFFYENDSVWRGVMDESVKTLDTSFASFPVESVYELHNSIISLHAVMLKLGVPPQVGLQHRTRVNSSFSKTK
;
A
#
# COMPACT_ATOMS: atom_id res chain seq x y z
N MET A 1 -14.38 4.64 53.91
CA MET A 1 -13.61 3.96 52.84
C MET A 1 -12.66 2.88 53.37
N LYS A 2 -11.70 3.17 54.26
CA LYS A 2 -10.81 2.13 54.85
C LYS A 2 -11.55 1.01 55.58
N SER A 3 -12.50 1.36 56.45
CA SER A 3 -13.33 0.37 57.17
C SER A 3 -14.22 -0.46 56.23
N TRP A 4 -14.71 0.12 55.13
CA TRP A 4 -15.52 -0.59 54.12
C TRP A 4 -14.70 -1.63 53.34
N ILE A 5 -13.46 -1.29 52.96
CA ILE A 5 -12.55 -2.19 52.23
C ILE A 5 -12.13 -3.37 53.11
N GLN A 6 -11.91 -3.14 54.40
CA GLN A 6 -11.44 -4.17 55.33
C GLN A 6 -12.54 -5.20 55.66
N THR A 7 -13.80 -4.75 55.77
CA THR A 7 -14.94 -5.63 56.03
C THR A 7 -15.40 -6.41 54.80
N ASN A 8 -15.34 -5.83 53.59
CA ASN A 8 -15.91 -6.46 52.40
C ASN A 8 -14.90 -7.18 51.49
N MET A 9 -13.60 -6.86 51.58
CA MET A 9 -12.57 -7.48 50.72
C MET A 9 -11.56 -8.35 51.47
N GLY A 10 -11.65 -8.44 52.80
CA GLY A 10 -10.74 -9.27 53.62
C GLY A 10 -9.27 -8.85 53.54
N VAL A 11 -8.98 -7.67 53.00
CA VAL A 11 -7.61 -7.15 52.85
C VAL A 11 -7.27 -6.28 54.06
N ASP A 12 -6.24 -6.67 54.80
CA ASP A 12 -5.66 -5.87 55.87
C ASP A 12 -4.89 -4.67 55.29
N VAL A 13 -5.61 -3.55 55.19
CA VAL A 13 -5.13 -2.30 54.58
C VAL A 13 -3.89 -1.75 55.33
N GLU A 14 -3.74 -2.01 56.63
CA GLU A 14 -2.56 -1.58 57.38
C GLU A 14 -1.32 -2.41 57.01
N LYS A 15 -1.49 -3.71 56.79
CA LYS A 15 -0.40 -4.59 56.34
C LYS A 15 0.11 -4.19 54.95
N VAL A 16 -0.79 -3.86 54.03
CA VAL A 16 -0.45 -3.39 52.66
C VAL A 16 0.29 -2.05 52.70
N LEU A 17 -0.14 -1.13 53.55
CA LEU A 17 0.53 0.18 53.70
C LEU A 17 1.92 0.04 54.37
N LYS A 18 2.09 -0.87 55.33
CA LYS A 18 3.40 -1.21 55.90
C LYS A 18 4.33 -1.85 54.86
N GLN A 19 3.83 -2.73 54.00
CA GLN A 19 4.60 -3.32 52.90
C GLN A 19 5.03 -2.27 51.87
N LYS A 20 4.14 -1.33 51.50
CA LYS A 20 4.50 -0.20 50.61
C LYS A 20 5.59 0.70 51.19
N LYS A 21 5.54 1.00 52.50
CA LYS A 21 6.59 1.78 53.17
C LYS A 21 7.92 1.02 53.23
N LYS A 22 7.89 -0.30 53.44
CA LYS A 22 9.10 -1.15 53.44
C LYS A 22 9.73 -1.25 52.05
N ALA A 23 8.93 -1.40 51.00
CA ALA A 23 9.40 -1.45 49.61
C ALA A 23 10.05 -0.12 49.17
N LYS A 24 9.48 1.02 49.59
CA LYS A 24 10.07 2.33 49.30
C LYS A 24 11.44 2.52 49.98
N LYS A 25 11.60 2.03 51.21
CA LYS A 25 12.87 2.10 51.94
C LYS A 25 13.96 1.21 51.30
N LEU A 26 13.58 0.03 50.80
CA LEU A 26 14.47 -0.87 50.05
C LEU A 26 14.93 -0.28 48.71
N GLN A 27 14.04 0.43 47.99
CA GLN A 27 14.42 1.16 46.76
C GLN A 27 15.40 2.31 47.03
N GLU A 28 15.24 3.03 48.14
CA GLU A 28 16.15 4.11 48.52
C GLU A 28 17.54 3.56 48.93
N GLU A 29 17.59 2.38 49.56
CA GLU A 29 18.85 1.68 49.92
C GLU A 29 19.58 1.09 48.69
N GLU A 30 18.87 0.47 47.73
CA GLU A 30 19.47 -0.03 46.47
C GLU A 30 20.04 1.09 45.58
N SER A 31 19.42 2.26 45.63
CA SER A 31 19.87 3.46 44.90
C SER A 31 21.21 3.99 45.43
N ALA A 32 21.44 3.85 46.73
CA ALA A 32 22.68 4.24 47.39
C ALA A 32 23.83 3.24 47.08
N ASP A 33 23.51 1.96 46.96
CA ASP A 33 24.49 0.90 46.67
C ASP A 33 24.94 0.88 45.20
N LYS A 34 24.06 1.24 44.25
CA LYS A 34 24.42 1.40 42.83
C LYS A 34 25.42 2.53 42.59
N LYS A 35 25.40 3.61 43.38
CA LYS A 35 26.40 4.69 43.30
C LYS A 35 27.78 4.30 43.82
N LYS A 36 27.89 3.27 44.67
CA LYS A 36 29.18 2.74 45.16
C LYS A 36 29.82 1.71 44.22
N ARG A 37 29.02 1.03 43.37
CA ARG A 37 29.50 -0.04 42.47
C ARG A 37 30.00 0.45 41.10
N SER A 38 29.78 1.71 40.73
CA SER A 38 30.24 2.27 39.44
C SER A 38 31.74 2.61 39.38
N SER A 39 32.51 2.34 40.43
CA SER A 39 33.93 2.70 40.55
C SER A 39 34.92 1.52 40.54
N SER A 40 34.52 0.30 40.18
CA SER A 40 35.46 -0.83 40.11
C SER A 40 35.23 -1.81 38.96
N SER A 41 36.22 -1.79 38.05
CA SER A 41 36.81 -2.89 37.27
C SER A 41 36.13 -3.49 36.03
N LEU A 42 37.00 -3.57 35.03
CA LEU A 42 36.97 -4.17 33.69
C LEU A 42 37.13 -5.71 33.68
N LEU A 43 36.74 -6.30 32.53
CA LEU A 43 37.21 -7.54 31.88
C LEU A 43 36.84 -8.93 32.48
N SER A 44 36.05 -9.70 31.74
CA SER A 44 36.44 -11.03 31.19
C SER A 44 35.31 -11.67 30.36
N HIS A 45 35.70 -12.29 29.24
CA HIS A 45 34.85 -13.06 28.34
C HIS A 45 34.51 -14.45 28.93
N SER A 46 33.25 -14.87 28.85
CA SER A 46 32.87 -16.29 28.87
C SER A 46 31.55 -16.54 28.10
N THR A 47 31.47 -17.70 27.48
CA THR A 47 30.51 -18.14 26.45
C THR A 47 29.13 -18.52 26.96
N SER A 48 28.12 -18.36 26.09
CA SER A 48 26.67 -18.37 26.34
C SER A 48 26.01 -19.70 26.75
N SER A 49 26.76 -20.73 27.14
CA SER A 49 26.19 -22.05 27.48
C SER A 49 25.96 -22.27 28.98
N ASP A 50 26.65 -21.54 29.87
CA ASP A 50 26.73 -21.91 31.29
C ASP A 50 25.76 -21.13 32.21
N ARG A 51 24.89 -20.26 31.68
CA ARG A 51 24.00 -19.40 32.48
C ARG A 51 22.51 -19.73 32.40
N LEU A 52 22.16 -20.97 32.03
CA LEU A 52 20.77 -21.44 31.98
C LEU A 52 20.33 -22.24 33.22
N SER A 53 21.21 -22.44 34.21
CA SER A 53 20.94 -23.34 35.35
C SER A 53 20.62 -22.66 36.69
N SER A 54 20.48 -21.34 36.75
CA SER A 54 20.20 -20.66 38.03
C SER A 54 19.24 -19.46 37.92
N LEU A 55 17.93 -19.75 37.93
CA LEU A 55 16.89 -18.75 38.20
C LEU A 55 15.89 -19.30 39.24
N PRO A 56 15.52 -18.53 40.29
CA PRO A 56 14.56 -18.97 41.30
C PRO A 56 13.12 -18.93 40.77
N SER A 57 12.41 -20.03 40.97
CA SER A 57 10.97 -20.17 40.77
C SER A 57 10.18 -19.36 41.79
N MET A 58 9.19 -18.58 41.36
CA MET A 58 7.86 -18.46 42.01
C MET A 58 6.85 -17.71 41.12
N LEU A 59 5.66 -18.34 40.95
CA LEU A 59 4.39 -17.88 40.36
C LEU A 59 4.17 -18.07 38.84
N SER A 60 4.08 -19.35 38.46
CA SER A 60 3.23 -19.98 37.42
C SER A 60 3.01 -19.26 36.08
N ASP A 61 4.10 -19.14 35.32
CA ASP A 61 4.15 -18.89 33.87
C ASP A 61 3.65 -20.09 33.04
N ASP A 62 3.54 -21.28 33.65
CA ASP A 62 3.27 -22.53 32.93
C ASP A 62 1.89 -22.58 32.27
N SER A 63 0.88 -21.86 32.77
CA SER A 63 -0.46 -21.85 32.16
C SER A 63 -0.50 -21.04 30.86
N LEU A 64 0.24 -19.92 30.83
CA LEU A 64 0.33 -19.06 29.66
C LEU A 64 1.30 -19.64 28.63
N LYS A 65 2.47 -20.08 29.10
CA LYS A 65 3.46 -20.80 28.31
C LYS A 65 2.85 -22.05 27.67
N SER A 66 2.08 -22.85 28.41
CA SER A 66 1.37 -24.01 27.82
C SER A 66 0.23 -23.62 26.88
N LYS A 67 -0.47 -22.49 27.07
CA LYS A 67 -1.49 -22.01 26.10
C LYS A 67 -0.84 -21.57 24.79
N ILE A 68 0.27 -20.83 24.88
CA ILE A 68 1.03 -20.35 23.73
C ILE A 68 1.73 -21.53 23.04
N GLU A 69 2.41 -22.41 23.76
CA GLU A 69 3.02 -23.64 23.22
C GLU A 69 1.98 -24.55 22.57
N ARG A 70 0.76 -24.67 23.11
CA ARG A 70 -0.34 -25.41 22.45
C ARG A 70 -0.80 -24.71 21.18
N LYS A 71 -0.83 -23.38 21.13
CA LYS A 71 -1.22 -22.60 19.93
C LYS A 71 -0.13 -22.70 18.85
N THR A 72 1.13 -22.53 19.23
CA THR A 72 2.31 -22.72 18.38
C THR A 72 2.42 -24.16 17.87
N SER A 73 2.25 -25.16 18.75
CA SER A 73 2.26 -26.58 18.35
C SER A 73 1.09 -26.93 17.42
N ARG A 74 -0.09 -26.30 17.59
CA ARG A 74 -1.21 -26.45 16.64
C ARG A 74 -0.88 -25.84 15.28
N ILE A 75 -0.25 -24.67 15.23
CA ILE A 75 0.19 -24.03 13.98
C ILE A 75 1.26 -24.90 13.30
N VAL A 76 2.30 -25.31 14.02
CA VAL A 76 3.39 -26.15 13.51
C VAL A 76 2.88 -27.53 13.04
N ASN A 77 1.99 -28.17 13.79
CA ASN A 77 1.41 -29.47 13.40
C ASN A 77 0.44 -29.36 12.22
N ASN A 78 -0.32 -28.25 12.10
CA ASN A 78 -1.18 -27.98 10.94
C ASN A 78 -0.39 -27.59 9.67
N ILE A 79 0.89 -27.23 9.80
CA ILE A 79 1.78 -26.93 8.67
C ILE A 79 2.25 -28.21 7.96
N GLY A 80 1.99 -29.41 8.49
CA GLY A 80 2.14 -30.67 7.75
C GLY A 80 3.51 -30.83 7.10
N LEU A 81 4.56 -30.99 7.91
CA LEU A 81 5.90 -31.33 7.45
C LEU A 81 5.91 -32.81 7.03
N SER A 82 5.58 -33.09 5.77
CA SER A 82 5.91 -34.35 5.11
C SER A 82 6.11 -34.11 3.61
N PRO A 83 7.24 -34.56 3.03
CA PRO A 83 7.49 -34.38 1.61
C PRO A 83 6.63 -35.38 0.83
N ARG A 84 5.70 -34.88 0.02
CA ARG A 84 5.03 -35.70 -1.01
C ARG A 84 5.46 -35.19 -2.37
N THR A 85 6.19 -36.05 -3.07
CA THR A 85 6.45 -36.01 -4.50
C THR A 85 5.22 -36.54 -5.21
N ASP A 86 4.43 -35.70 -5.87
CA ASP A 86 3.44 -36.18 -6.84
C ASP A 86 3.39 -35.24 -8.06
N SER A 87 3.40 -35.89 -9.22
CA SER A 87 3.53 -35.36 -10.57
C SER A 87 2.38 -34.48 -11.05
N ILE A 88 2.73 -33.44 -11.82
CA ILE A 88 1.86 -32.44 -12.44
C ILE A 88 0.98 -33.07 -13.56
N PRO A 89 -0.36 -32.90 -13.58
CA PRO A 89 -1.17 -33.25 -14.73
C PRO A 89 -1.21 -32.12 -15.79
N SER A 90 -1.22 -32.50 -17.06
CA SER A 90 -1.24 -31.61 -18.23
C SER A 90 -2.60 -30.92 -18.42
N PRO A 91 -2.64 -29.65 -18.89
CA PRO A 91 -3.89 -28.92 -19.08
C PRO A 91 -4.61 -29.35 -20.38
N ARG A 92 -5.93 -29.60 -20.27
CA ARG A 92 -6.85 -29.78 -21.41
C ARG A 92 -7.51 -28.46 -21.78
N SER A 93 -7.52 -28.16 -23.09
CA SER A 93 -8.04 -26.96 -23.73
C SER A 93 -9.56 -27.01 -23.94
N HIS A 94 -10.34 -26.09 -23.38
CA HIS A 94 -11.71 -25.80 -23.85
C HIS A 94 -11.92 -24.27 -23.87
N SER A 95 -12.31 -23.74 -25.03
CA SER A 95 -12.62 -22.33 -25.27
C SER A 95 -14.09 -22.05 -25.02
N VAL A 96 -14.42 -21.01 -24.24
CA VAL A 96 -15.74 -20.38 -24.27
C VAL A 96 -15.56 -18.86 -24.17
N HIS A 97 -16.27 -18.15 -25.05
CA HIS A 97 -16.24 -16.71 -25.28
C HIS A 97 -17.19 -16.00 -24.31
N VAL A 98 -16.77 -14.88 -23.70
CA VAL A 98 -17.61 -13.99 -22.88
C VAL A 98 -17.30 -12.53 -23.28
N PRO A 99 -18.31 -11.63 -23.42
CA PRO A 99 -18.18 -10.35 -24.10
C PRO A 99 -17.39 -9.30 -23.31
N HIS A 100 -16.77 -8.38 -24.06
CA HIS A 100 -15.99 -7.25 -23.60
C HIS A 100 -16.81 -6.20 -22.84
N GLU A 101 -16.34 -5.79 -21.65
CA GLU A 101 -16.29 -4.37 -21.26
C GLU A 101 -15.40 -4.14 -20.02
N HIS A 102 -14.64 -3.03 -20.09
CA HIS A 102 -13.64 -2.47 -19.15
C HIS A 102 -12.20 -3.02 -19.25
N LYS A 103 -11.45 -2.39 -20.16
CA LYS A 103 -9.98 -2.47 -20.28
C LYS A 103 -9.31 -1.76 -19.09
N ASP A 104 -9.09 -2.47 -17.99
CA ASP A 104 -8.02 -2.15 -17.03
C ASP A 104 -6.70 -2.56 -17.72
N ILE A 105 -5.98 -1.59 -18.26
CA ILE A 105 -4.92 -1.88 -19.22
C ILE A 105 -3.58 -2.02 -18.51
N ASN A 106 -2.92 -3.15 -18.70
CA ASN A 106 -1.48 -3.27 -18.46
C ASN A 106 -0.74 -2.27 -19.37
N VAL A 107 0.25 -1.56 -18.85
CA VAL A 107 0.99 -0.56 -19.64
C VAL A 107 2.43 -0.98 -19.76
N ILE A 108 2.98 -0.91 -20.97
CA ILE A 108 4.43 -0.93 -21.16
C ILE A 108 4.92 0.48 -21.49
N ASN A 109 5.88 0.96 -20.72
CA ASN A 109 6.55 2.23 -20.93
C ASN A 109 7.91 1.97 -21.57
N ILE A 110 8.19 2.64 -22.69
CA ILE A 110 9.45 2.51 -23.43
C ILE A 110 10.04 3.90 -23.63
N GLU A 111 11.26 4.10 -23.17
CA GLU A 111 12.09 5.28 -23.44
C GLU A 111 13.12 4.91 -24.50
N VAL A 112 13.14 5.63 -25.62
CA VAL A 112 14.24 5.54 -26.59
C VAL A 112 15.33 6.49 -26.14
N VAL A 113 16.52 5.97 -25.84
CA VAL A 113 17.62 6.74 -25.26
C VAL A 113 18.57 7.21 -26.34
N SER A 114 19.06 6.28 -27.16
CA SER A 114 20.01 6.59 -28.24
C SER A 114 20.12 5.45 -29.24
N CYS A 115 20.70 5.74 -30.40
CA CYS A 115 21.26 4.71 -31.27
C CYS A 115 22.77 4.89 -31.38
N HIS A 116 23.48 3.81 -31.72
CA HIS A 116 24.93 3.82 -31.89
C HIS A 116 25.32 3.05 -33.14
N ASP A 117 26.36 3.53 -33.81
CA ASP A 117 26.98 2.89 -34.97
C ASP A 117 25.96 2.56 -36.08
N LEU A 118 24.97 3.44 -36.29
CA LEU A 118 23.95 3.22 -37.31
C LEU A 118 24.56 3.21 -38.71
N LEU A 119 24.06 2.30 -39.54
CA LEU A 119 24.44 2.24 -40.94
C LEU A 119 24.08 3.54 -41.66
N ALA A 120 25.09 4.20 -42.24
CA ALA A 120 24.91 5.39 -43.05
C ALA A 120 24.11 5.06 -44.33
N LYS A 121 23.03 5.82 -44.56
CA LYS A 121 22.19 5.69 -45.76
C LYS A 121 22.32 6.88 -46.71
N ASP A 122 22.78 8.03 -46.20
CA ASP A 122 23.09 9.20 -47.02
C ASP A 122 24.45 9.06 -47.71
N ALA A 123 24.56 9.69 -48.88
CA ALA A 123 25.83 9.83 -49.61
C ALA A 123 26.94 10.55 -48.80
N GLY A 124 26.57 11.27 -47.74
CA GLY A 124 27.50 11.96 -46.83
C GLY A 124 28.11 11.07 -45.73
N GLY A 125 27.80 9.77 -45.70
CA GLY A 125 28.28 8.88 -44.64
C GLY A 125 27.53 9.05 -43.31
N THR A 126 26.32 9.61 -43.35
CA THR A 126 25.42 9.81 -42.21
C THR A 126 24.04 9.21 -42.49
N SER A 127 23.13 9.33 -41.51
CA SER A 127 21.69 9.11 -41.67
C SER A 127 20.95 10.21 -40.90
N ASP A 128 19.67 10.42 -41.22
CA ASP A 128 18.69 11.23 -40.50
C ASP A 128 17.75 10.30 -39.69
N PRO A 129 18.23 9.61 -38.64
CA PRO A 129 17.47 8.54 -38.00
C PRO A 129 16.27 9.03 -37.19
N TYR A 130 15.23 8.20 -37.20
CA TYR A 130 14.18 8.14 -36.19
C TYR A 130 13.84 6.69 -35.86
N VAL A 131 13.28 6.47 -34.68
CA VAL A 131 12.93 5.14 -34.16
C VAL A 131 11.41 5.05 -34.11
N THR A 132 10.85 3.94 -34.60
CA THR A 132 9.45 3.59 -34.43
C THR A 132 9.28 2.39 -33.52
N ILE A 133 8.22 2.42 -32.72
CA ILE A 133 7.85 1.36 -31.78
C ILE A 133 6.44 0.93 -32.10
N LYS A 134 6.24 -0.38 -32.25
CA LYS A 134 4.97 -0.98 -32.61
C LYS A 134 4.68 -2.19 -31.72
N LEU A 135 3.53 -2.20 -31.03
CA LEU A 135 3.11 -3.32 -30.16
C LEU A 135 2.15 -4.31 -30.87
N ARG A 136 1.27 -3.80 -31.73
CA ARG A 136 0.25 -4.57 -32.48
C ARG A 136 0.19 -4.07 -33.93
N ASP A 137 -0.90 -4.30 -34.68
CA ASP A 137 -1.05 -3.84 -36.08
C ASP A 137 -0.88 -2.31 -36.26
N GLU A 138 -0.94 -1.81 -37.50
CA GLU A 138 -0.51 -0.45 -37.91
C GLU A 138 -1.08 0.73 -37.07
N ASP A 139 -2.18 0.56 -36.35
CA ASP A 139 -2.84 1.62 -35.58
C ASP A 139 -2.16 1.99 -34.24
N GLU A 140 -1.20 1.19 -33.76
CA GLU A 140 -0.48 1.44 -32.48
C GLU A 140 1.04 1.62 -32.69
N GLU A 141 1.44 2.38 -33.70
CA GLU A 141 2.82 2.81 -33.90
C GLU A 141 3.09 4.20 -33.28
N ARG A 142 4.29 4.37 -32.71
CA ARG A 142 4.79 5.67 -32.19
C ARG A 142 6.22 5.88 -32.66
N SER A 143 6.59 7.13 -32.92
CA SER A 143 7.88 7.49 -33.50
C SER A 143 8.55 8.61 -32.72
N THR A 144 9.88 8.56 -32.63
CA THR A 144 10.70 9.66 -32.11
C THR A 144 10.75 10.83 -33.08
N ALA A 145 11.22 11.98 -32.61
CA ALA A 145 11.72 13.01 -33.50
C ALA A 145 12.88 12.50 -34.37
N VAL A 146 13.03 13.12 -35.54
CA VAL A 146 14.12 12.84 -36.50
C VAL A 146 15.33 13.68 -36.10
N ILE A 147 16.51 13.05 -35.98
CA ILE A 147 17.77 13.75 -35.73
C ILE A 147 18.60 13.72 -37.00
N LYS A 148 18.93 14.89 -37.54
CA LYS A 148 19.62 14.99 -38.84
C LYS A 148 21.11 14.67 -38.75
N LYS A 149 21.63 13.99 -39.78
CA LYS A 149 23.04 13.74 -40.08
C LYS A 149 23.82 13.17 -38.91
N ASN A 150 23.27 12.17 -38.24
CA ASN A 150 23.86 11.60 -37.04
C ASN A 150 23.64 10.08 -36.97
N CYS A 151 24.70 9.28 -37.09
CA CYS A 151 24.65 7.83 -36.90
C CYS A 151 24.69 7.39 -35.42
N ASN A 152 24.81 8.34 -34.50
CA ASN A 152 24.79 8.13 -33.05
C ASN A 152 23.82 9.10 -32.36
N PRO A 153 22.53 9.10 -32.75
CA PRO A 153 21.53 10.03 -32.21
C PRO A 153 21.30 9.76 -30.72
N VAL A 154 21.17 10.84 -29.93
CA VAL A 154 20.71 10.79 -28.54
C VAL A 154 19.37 11.49 -28.47
N TYR A 155 18.37 10.78 -27.96
CA TYR A 155 17.01 11.25 -27.85
C TYR A 155 16.74 11.74 -26.42
N HIS A 156 16.14 12.92 -26.30
CA HIS A 156 15.81 13.50 -25.00
C HIS A 156 14.28 13.51 -24.81
N ASN A 157 13.82 12.85 -23.75
CA ASN A 157 12.41 12.76 -23.36
C ASN A 157 11.49 12.01 -24.35
N GLU A 158 12.03 11.13 -25.19
CA GLU A 158 11.23 10.28 -26.09
C GLU A 158 10.71 9.05 -25.35
N ARG A 159 9.54 9.20 -24.71
CA ARG A 159 8.88 8.17 -23.91
C ARG A 159 7.50 7.85 -24.48
N PHE A 160 7.24 6.56 -24.62
CA PHE A 160 6.00 6.05 -25.19
C PHE A 160 5.36 5.03 -24.26
N SER A 161 4.04 5.08 -24.15
CA SER A 161 3.26 4.15 -23.35
C SER A 161 2.28 3.40 -24.24
N PHE A 162 2.26 2.07 -24.12
CA PHE A 162 1.36 1.22 -24.90
C PHE A 162 0.47 0.40 -24.00
N SER A 163 -0.75 0.18 -24.49
CA SER A 163 -1.77 -0.60 -23.85
C SER A 163 -1.64 -2.08 -24.21
N VAL A 164 -1.37 -2.91 -23.19
CA VAL A 164 -1.13 -4.35 -23.30
C VAL A 164 -2.42 -5.11 -22.97
N ASN A 165 -2.86 -5.99 -23.88
CA ASN A 165 -4.05 -6.81 -23.65
C ASN A 165 -3.69 -8.23 -23.18
N ASP A 166 -2.71 -8.86 -23.85
CA ASP A 166 -2.21 -10.19 -23.48
C ASP A 166 -0.68 -10.22 -23.50
N ALA A 167 -0.10 -9.95 -22.33
CA ALA A 167 1.34 -9.85 -22.18
C ALA A 167 2.11 -11.16 -22.42
N THR A 168 1.41 -12.30 -22.44
CA THR A 168 2.01 -13.63 -22.71
C THR A 168 2.16 -13.92 -24.19
N ARG A 169 1.49 -13.16 -25.06
CA ARG A 169 1.46 -13.38 -26.52
C ARG A 169 1.92 -12.17 -27.33
N GLU A 170 1.94 -11.00 -26.72
CA GLU A 170 2.35 -9.75 -27.38
C GLU A 170 3.89 -9.59 -27.40
N GLN A 171 4.39 -8.89 -28.42
CA GLN A 171 5.78 -8.47 -28.57
C GLN A 171 5.78 -7.04 -29.10
N PHE A 172 6.83 -6.27 -28.83
CA PHE A 172 7.01 -4.97 -29.48
C PHE A 172 8.19 -5.01 -30.45
N THR A 173 7.98 -4.36 -31.58
CA THR A 173 8.94 -4.20 -32.66
C THR A 173 9.49 -2.78 -32.60
N ILE A 174 10.81 -2.66 -32.53
CA ILE A 174 11.52 -1.39 -32.61
C ILE A 174 12.25 -1.35 -33.94
N SER A 175 11.89 -0.40 -34.78
CA SER A 175 12.52 -0.20 -36.09
C SER A 175 13.22 1.14 -36.14
N VAL A 176 14.35 1.21 -36.83
CA VAL A 176 15.07 2.45 -37.10
C VAL A 176 15.01 2.74 -38.59
N PHE A 177 14.63 3.97 -38.92
CA PHE A 177 14.51 4.46 -40.29
C PHE A 177 15.34 5.71 -40.48
N ASP A 178 15.74 5.93 -41.72
CA ASP A 178 16.39 7.12 -42.22
C ASP A 178 15.37 7.99 -42.96
N ASN A 179 15.13 9.22 -42.49
CA ASN A 179 14.15 10.12 -43.08
C ASN A 179 14.69 10.78 -44.35
N ASN A 180 14.05 10.50 -45.48
CA ASN A 180 14.53 10.97 -46.79
C ASN A 180 13.92 12.31 -47.25
N ASN A 181 13.05 12.96 -46.47
CA ASN A 181 12.31 14.22 -46.74
C ASN A 181 11.48 14.30 -48.05
N ILE A 182 11.84 13.56 -49.11
CA ILE A 182 11.33 13.66 -50.49
C ILE A 182 10.94 12.27 -51.02
N SER A 183 11.63 11.21 -50.62
CA SER A 183 11.31 9.81 -50.97
C SER A 183 10.85 9.02 -49.75
N LYS A 184 10.36 7.78 -49.97
CA LYS A 184 10.03 6.87 -48.87
C LYS A 184 11.28 6.64 -48.00
N ASP A 185 11.08 6.69 -46.69
CA ASP A 185 12.15 6.53 -45.71
C ASP A 185 12.86 5.18 -45.85
N THR A 186 14.18 5.19 -45.65
CA THR A 186 15.00 3.99 -45.80
C THR A 186 15.02 3.23 -44.48
N PHE A 187 14.62 1.96 -44.50
CA PHE A 187 14.78 1.08 -43.35
C PHE A 187 16.26 0.84 -43.05
N ILE A 188 16.66 0.99 -41.78
CA ILE A 188 18.01 0.70 -41.30
C ILE A 188 18.02 -0.69 -40.65
N GLY A 189 17.23 -0.90 -39.60
CA GLY A 189 17.22 -2.17 -38.87
C GLY A 189 16.09 -2.28 -37.86
N VAL A 190 15.86 -3.50 -37.37
CA VAL A 190 14.76 -3.83 -36.45
C VAL A 190 15.22 -4.76 -35.33
N VAL A 191 14.57 -4.66 -34.18
CA VAL A 191 14.61 -5.66 -33.10
C VAL A 191 13.19 -5.97 -32.63
N ASN A 192 12.91 -7.25 -32.35
CA ASN A 192 11.64 -7.72 -31.80
C ASN A 192 11.85 -8.22 -30.39
N LEU A 193 11.00 -7.78 -29.47
CA LEU A 193 11.13 -8.07 -28.05
C LEU A 193 9.82 -8.65 -27.52
N PRO A 194 9.81 -9.93 -27.10
CA PRO A 194 8.65 -10.54 -26.44
C PRO A 194 8.30 -9.78 -25.17
N LEU A 195 7.02 -9.46 -24.99
CA LEU A 195 6.59 -8.69 -23.82
C LEU A 195 6.74 -9.47 -22.50
N VAL A 196 6.70 -10.81 -22.58
CA VAL A 196 6.87 -11.72 -21.45
C VAL A 196 8.20 -11.51 -20.70
N ASP A 197 9.23 -10.99 -21.38
CA ASP A 197 10.55 -10.74 -20.79
C ASP A 197 10.57 -9.55 -19.82
N PHE A 198 9.52 -8.72 -19.81
CA PHE A 198 9.45 -7.47 -19.06
C PHE A 198 8.39 -7.45 -17.96
N LEU A 199 7.70 -8.56 -17.70
CA LEU A 199 6.55 -8.59 -16.79
C LEU A 199 6.88 -8.52 -15.30
N ASP A 200 8.17 -8.42 -14.95
CA ASP A 200 8.66 -8.32 -13.57
C ASP A 200 8.52 -6.91 -12.97
N GLU A 201 7.91 -5.97 -13.70
CA GLU A 201 7.68 -4.55 -13.35
C GLU A 201 8.95 -3.72 -13.08
N LYS A 202 10.13 -4.31 -13.30
CA LYS A 202 11.40 -3.62 -13.12
C LYS A 202 11.71 -2.73 -14.30
N LEU A 203 12.56 -1.73 -14.06
CA LEU A 203 13.15 -0.95 -15.13
C LEU A 203 14.29 -1.75 -15.76
N HIS A 204 14.14 -2.11 -17.03
CA HIS A 204 15.16 -2.74 -17.84
C HIS A 204 15.88 -1.68 -18.68
N ASP A 205 17.19 -1.53 -18.54
CA ASP A 205 18.03 -0.63 -19.35
C ASP A 205 18.84 -1.49 -20.33
N LEU A 206 18.45 -1.48 -21.61
CA LEU A 206 18.91 -2.42 -22.62
C LEU A 206 19.64 -1.72 -23.76
N THR A 207 20.71 -2.34 -24.25
CA THR A 207 21.37 -2.01 -25.52
C THR A 207 21.25 -3.22 -26.43
N LEU A 208 20.61 -3.04 -27.58
CA LEU A 208 20.16 -4.13 -28.45
C LEU A 208 20.74 -3.94 -29.86
N ASP A 209 21.23 -5.04 -30.43
CA ASP A 209 21.68 -5.09 -31.82
C ASP A 209 20.47 -5.07 -32.76
N LEU A 210 20.53 -4.22 -33.78
CA LEU A 210 19.53 -4.16 -34.83
C LEU A 210 19.83 -5.24 -35.89
N HIS A 211 18.79 -5.71 -36.56
CA HIS A 211 18.91 -6.67 -37.65
C HIS A 211 18.23 -6.14 -38.91
N ASP A 212 18.81 -6.40 -40.08
CA ASP A 212 18.12 -6.20 -41.36
C ASP A 212 17.61 -7.56 -41.87
N PRO A 213 16.29 -7.81 -41.86
CA PRO A 213 15.72 -9.08 -42.32
C PRO A 213 16.07 -9.41 -43.78
N LYS A 214 16.35 -8.38 -44.59
CA LYS A 214 16.71 -8.54 -46.01
C LYS A 214 18.21 -8.75 -46.21
N ASN A 215 19.04 -8.36 -45.25
CA ASN A 215 20.49 -8.37 -45.41
C ASN A 215 21.21 -8.81 -44.12
N LYS A 216 21.37 -10.14 -43.96
CA LYS A 216 21.85 -10.75 -42.71
C LYS A 216 23.32 -10.50 -42.38
N ASP A 217 24.13 -10.15 -43.37
CA ASP A 217 25.58 -9.95 -43.21
C ASP A 217 25.95 -8.50 -42.88
N VAL A 218 24.96 -7.60 -42.82
CA VAL A 218 25.15 -6.18 -42.54
C VAL A 218 24.83 -5.90 -41.09
N ASN A 219 25.73 -5.19 -40.40
CA ASN A 219 25.46 -4.64 -39.07
C ASN A 219 24.74 -3.29 -39.20
N PRO A 220 23.45 -3.18 -38.85
CA PRO A 220 22.70 -1.94 -38.96
C PRO A 220 22.97 -0.95 -37.82
N GLY A 221 23.68 -1.38 -36.78
CA GLY A 221 23.94 -0.62 -35.56
C GLY A 221 23.14 -1.14 -34.36
N ARG A 222 23.06 -0.30 -33.32
CA ARG A 222 22.43 -0.64 -32.03
C ARG A 222 21.45 0.42 -31.57
N VAL A 223 20.44 0.01 -30.81
CA VAL A 223 19.50 0.90 -30.13
C VAL A 223 19.57 0.70 -28.61
N LYS A 224 19.59 1.80 -27.86
CA LYS A 224 19.50 1.81 -26.41
C LYS A 224 18.11 2.26 -25.98
N ILE A 225 17.46 1.46 -25.15
CA ILE A 225 16.11 1.71 -24.65
C ILE A 225 16.03 1.45 -23.14
N LYS A 226 15.03 2.07 -22.50
CA LYS A 226 14.57 1.64 -21.18
C LYS A 226 13.14 1.15 -21.26
N VAL A 227 12.85 0.02 -20.65
CA VAL A 227 11.54 -0.63 -20.70
C VAL A 227 11.05 -0.89 -19.29
N GLN A 228 9.81 -0.53 -19.01
CA GLN A 228 9.15 -0.88 -17.75
C GLN A 228 7.70 -1.28 -18.01
N PHE A 229 7.37 -2.51 -17.64
CA PHE A 229 5.98 -2.95 -17.58
C PHE A 229 5.33 -2.47 -16.28
N THR A 230 4.04 -2.15 -16.35
CA THR A 230 3.22 -1.82 -15.20
C THR A 230 1.93 -2.61 -15.36
N SER A 231 1.76 -3.62 -14.52
CA SER A 231 0.55 -4.42 -14.55
C SER A 231 -0.59 -3.64 -13.88
N SER A 232 -1.78 -3.75 -14.46
CA SER A 232 -3.00 -3.44 -13.73
C SER A 232 -3.27 -4.55 -12.70
N GLU A 233 -3.96 -4.22 -11.61
CA GLU A 233 -4.37 -5.22 -10.60
C GLU A 233 -5.12 -6.40 -11.25
N SER A 234 -6.02 -6.10 -12.19
CA SER A 234 -6.77 -7.07 -13.00
C SER A 234 -5.88 -7.93 -13.90
N GLY A 235 -4.82 -7.34 -14.49
CA GLY A 235 -3.84 -8.06 -15.30
C GLY A 235 -2.98 -9.02 -14.48
N THR A 236 -2.52 -8.58 -13.30
CA THR A 236 -1.75 -9.42 -12.37
C THR A 236 -2.62 -10.58 -11.87
N ILE A 237 -3.88 -10.32 -11.50
CA ILE A 237 -4.87 -11.34 -11.12
C ILE A 237 -5.02 -12.41 -12.21
N LYS A 238 -5.22 -11.98 -13.46
CA LYS A 238 -5.43 -12.90 -14.60
C LYS A 238 -4.19 -13.75 -14.87
N TYR A 239 -2.99 -13.18 -14.74
CA TYR A 239 -1.76 -13.95 -14.88
C TYR A 239 -1.56 -14.92 -13.70
N LEU A 240 -1.75 -14.46 -12.46
CA LEU A 240 -1.58 -15.31 -11.28
C LEU A 240 -2.50 -16.52 -11.30
N SER A 241 -3.75 -16.37 -11.72
CA SER A 241 -4.68 -17.51 -11.86
C SER A 241 -4.25 -18.54 -12.92
N THR A 242 -3.29 -18.22 -13.80
CA THR A 242 -2.71 -19.19 -14.74
C THR A 242 -1.51 -19.96 -14.18
N ILE A 243 -0.78 -19.39 -13.22
CA ILE A 243 0.47 -19.96 -12.71
C ILE A 243 0.41 -20.43 -11.25
N THR A 244 -0.65 -20.07 -10.52
CA THR A 244 -0.85 -20.43 -9.12
C THR A 244 -2.34 -20.53 -8.79
N SER A 245 -2.66 -21.02 -7.59
CA SER A 245 -4.02 -21.16 -7.08
C SER A 245 -4.10 -20.72 -5.62
N LEU A 246 -5.33 -20.54 -5.12
CA LEU A 246 -5.52 -20.26 -3.69
C LEU A 246 -5.02 -21.39 -2.78
N ASP A 247 -5.07 -22.64 -3.26
CA ASP A 247 -4.61 -23.80 -2.49
C ASP A 247 -3.11 -23.71 -2.16
N TYR A 248 -2.29 -23.20 -3.08
CA TYR A 248 -0.87 -22.95 -2.87
C TYR A 248 -0.64 -22.03 -1.66
N TYR A 249 -1.47 -20.99 -1.50
CA TYR A 249 -1.36 -20.02 -0.42
C TYR A 249 -2.05 -20.43 0.90
N THR A 250 -2.67 -21.61 0.97
CA THR A 250 -3.40 -22.08 2.17
C THR A 250 -2.62 -21.96 3.48
N PRO A 251 -1.32 -22.35 3.56
CA PRO A 251 -0.58 -22.23 4.83
C PRO A 251 -0.41 -20.77 5.27
N PHE A 252 -0.27 -19.87 4.30
CA PHE A 252 -0.03 -18.45 4.55
C PHE A 252 -1.32 -17.69 4.88
N SER A 253 -2.41 -18.00 4.18
CA SER A 253 -3.73 -17.44 4.52
C SER A 253 -4.16 -17.84 5.94
N ARG A 254 -3.97 -19.11 6.32
CA ARG A 254 -4.24 -19.59 7.68
C ARG A 254 -3.42 -18.86 8.74
N PHE A 255 -2.11 -18.73 8.52
CA PHE A 255 -1.25 -17.98 9.41
C PHE A 255 -1.76 -16.55 9.62
N LEU A 256 -2.07 -15.82 8.54
CA LEU A 256 -2.53 -14.43 8.62
C LEU A 256 -3.88 -14.28 9.34
N VAL A 257 -4.80 -15.24 9.17
CA VAL A 257 -6.12 -15.23 9.83
C VAL A 257 -6.02 -15.59 11.32
N ASP A 258 -5.05 -16.41 11.71
CA ASP A 258 -4.84 -16.84 13.10
C ASP A 258 -4.15 -15.77 13.98
N LEU A 259 -3.62 -14.70 13.37
CA LEU A 259 -3.02 -13.56 14.07
C LEU A 259 -4.09 -12.78 14.84
N SER A 260 -3.72 -12.33 16.04
CA SER A 260 -4.52 -11.30 16.71
C SER A 260 -4.41 -9.96 15.97
N PRO A 261 -5.42 -9.08 16.06
CA PRO A 261 -5.35 -7.72 15.50
C PRO A 261 -4.07 -6.97 15.89
N GLU A 262 -3.63 -7.12 17.14
CA GLU A 262 -2.38 -6.59 17.69
C GLU A 262 -1.18 -7.07 16.87
N MET A 263 -1.02 -8.39 16.71
CA MET A 263 0.12 -8.98 16.02
C MET A 263 0.08 -8.72 14.53
N PHE A 264 -1.12 -8.70 13.92
CA PHE A 264 -1.29 -8.35 12.53
C PHE A 264 -0.74 -6.94 12.25
N ILE A 265 -1.10 -5.94 13.06
CA ILE A 265 -0.58 -4.58 12.89
C ILE A 265 0.92 -4.54 13.14
N ALA A 266 1.42 -5.23 14.17
CA ALA A 266 2.84 -5.27 14.49
C ALA A 266 3.71 -5.86 13.35
N LEU A 267 3.18 -6.81 12.57
CA LEU A 267 3.83 -7.33 11.36
C LEU A 267 3.96 -6.32 10.21
N PHE A 268 3.37 -5.13 10.32
CA PHE A 268 3.57 -4.06 9.34
C PHE A 268 4.12 -2.78 9.99
N ASP A 269 4.15 -2.71 11.32
CA ASP A 269 4.53 -1.51 12.08
C ASP A 269 6.04 -1.48 12.36
N ASN A 270 6.84 -1.49 11.29
CA ASN A 270 8.29 -1.30 11.35
C ASN A 270 8.67 0.02 10.68
N GLN A 271 9.49 0.87 11.32
CA GLN A 271 9.91 2.16 10.76
C GLN A 271 10.58 2.05 9.38
N LYS A 272 11.27 0.93 9.09
CA LYS A 272 11.86 0.66 7.76
C LYS A 272 10.80 0.37 6.68
N LEU A 273 9.57 0.08 7.10
CA LEU A 273 8.43 -0.36 6.30
C LEU A 273 7.22 0.61 6.42
N VAL A 274 7.41 1.85 6.91
CA VAL A 274 6.29 2.82 7.01
C VAL A 274 5.93 3.43 5.64
N ASN A 275 6.85 3.40 4.69
CA ASN A 275 6.66 3.93 3.33
C ASN A 275 6.38 2.82 2.31
N LEU A 276 5.59 1.83 2.69
CA LEU A 276 5.14 0.79 1.75
C LEU A 276 4.19 1.37 0.71
N GLU A 277 4.27 0.78 -0.48
CA GLU A 277 3.32 1.05 -1.56
C GLU A 277 1.88 0.75 -1.10
N ASP A 278 0.92 1.57 -1.52
CA ASP A 278 -0.50 1.43 -1.16
C ASP A 278 -1.07 0.06 -1.56
N LYS A 279 -0.48 -0.61 -2.56
CA LYS A 279 -0.86 -1.97 -2.97
C LYS A 279 -0.71 -3.00 -1.85
N ILE A 280 0.28 -2.85 -0.97
CA ILE A 280 0.54 -3.77 0.14
C ILE A 280 -0.52 -3.61 1.23
N TRP A 281 -0.84 -2.37 1.61
CA TRP A 281 -1.89 -2.09 2.59
C TRP A 281 -3.27 -2.55 2.10
N ARG A 282 -3.54 -2.37 0.80
CA ARG A 282 -4.75 -2.89 0.15
C ARG A 282 -4.80 -4.40 0.20
N ALA A 283 -3.71 -5.08 -0.17
CA ALA A 283 -3.61 -6.53 -0.11
C ALA A 283 -3.85 -7.04 1.32
N ALA A 284 -3.20 -6.45 2.32
CA ALA A 284 -3.40 -6.79 3.73
C ALA A 284 -4.88 -6.66 4.15
N MET A 285 -5.53 -5.54 3.80
CA MET A 285 -6.93 -5.33 4.18
C MET A 285 -7.89 -6.21 3.39
N TRP A 286 -7.69 -6.42 2.08
CA TRP A 286 -8.52 -7.31 1.27
C TRP A 286 -8.44 -8.77 1.71
N MET A 287 -7.25 -9.24 2.10
CA MET A 287 -7.07 -10.58 2.66
C MET A 287 -7.98 -10.82 3.87
N THR A 288 -8.11 -9.82 4.75
CA THR A 288 -8.92 -9.91 5.97
C THR A 288 -10.43 -9.82 5.72
N ARG A 289 -10.83 -9.33 4.53
CA ARG A 289 -12.23 -9.26 4.08
C ARG A 289 -12.74 -10.59 3.50
N LEU A 290 -11.91 -11.31 2.75
CA LEU A 290 -12.35 -12.46 1.94
C LEU A 290 -12.53 -13.77 2.69
N ALA A 291 -12.20 -13.80 3.97
CA ALA A 291 -12.57 -14.89 4.86
C ALA A 291 -14.11 -15.03 5.05
N GLN A 292 -14.92 -14.13 4.44
CA GLN A 292 -16.36 -14.00 4.61
C GLN A 292 -17.24 -14.68 3.55
N SER A 293 -16.72 -15.32 2.49
CA SER A 293 -17.59 -15.86 1.42
C SER A 293 -18.30 -17.17 1.84
N LYS A 294 -19.63 -17.24 1.71
CA LYS A 294 -20.45 -18.41 2.08
C LYS A 294 -20.39 -19.57 1.08
N THR A 295 -19.21 -19.99 0.65
CA THR A 295 -19.05 -20.99 -0.43
C THR A 295 -18.27 -22.20 0.06
N LYS A 296 -18.94 -23.34 0.31
CA LYS A 296 -18.43 -24.64 0.81
C LYS A 296 -17.20 -25.27 0.08
N SER A 297 -16.14 -24.51 -0.16
CA SER A 297 -14.78 -24.96 -0.39
C SER A 297 -13.98 -24.68 0.90
N SER A 298 -13.05 -25.57 1.24
CA SER A 298 -12.41 -25.72 2.57
C SER A 298 -11.78 -24.45 3.19
N MET A 299 -11.62 -23.36 2.43
CA MET A 299 -10.99 -22.12 2.88
C MET A 299 -11.98 -21.00 3.27
N SER A 300 -13.21 -21.01 2.77
CA SER A 300 -14.20 -19.96 3.07
C SER A 300 -15.02 -20.25 4.35
N ALA A 301 -15.01 -21.50 4.80
CA ALA A 301 -15.74 -21.96 5.97
C ALA A 301 -15.06 -21.54 7.30
N LEU A 302 -13.83 -21.00 7.25
CA LEU A 302 -12.99 -20.78 8.44
C LEU A 302 -13.29 -19.46 9.17
N VAL A 303 -14.05 -18.51 8.61
CA VAL A 303 -14.36 -17.23 9.28
C VAL A 303 -15.83 -16.85 9.08
N GLN A 304 -16.72 -17.59 9.73
CA GLN A 304 -18.16 -17.36 9.58
C GLN A 304 -18.77 -16.24 10.44
N ASP A 305 -18.09 -15.66 11.45
CA ASP A 305 -18.77 -14.67 12.34
C ASP A 305 -17.92 -13.48 12.82
N LEU A 306 -16.68 -13.32 12.35
CA LEU A 306 -15.83 -12.17 12.71
C LEU A 306 -15.43 -11.39 11.46
N ASP A 307 -15.85 -10.14 11.38
CA ASP A 307 -15.29 -9.19 10.41
C ASP A 307 -13.86 -8.84 10.85
N LEU A 308 -12.91 -9.73 10.53
CA LEU A 308 -11.50 -9.60 10.90
C LEU A 308 -10.93 -8.23 10.44
N SER A 309 -11.35 -7.76 9.27
CA SER A 309 -10.98 -6.44 8.75
C SER A 309 -11.43 -5.31 9.68
N TYR A 310 -12.66 -5.41 10.22
CA TYR A 310 -13.17 -4.48 11.23
C TYR A 310 -12.45 -4.61 12.57
N GLU A 311 -12.18 -5.83 13.07
CA GLU A 311 -11.48 -6.01 14.34
C GLU A 311 -10.04 -5.48 14.30
N ILE A 312 -9.33 -5.64 13.18
CA ILE A 312 -8.03 -5.01 12.93
C ILE A 312 -8.15 -3.48 12.99
N CYS A 313 -9.12 -2.89 12.28
CA CYS A 313 -9.30 -1.44 12.27
C CYS A 313 -9.74 -0.89 13.63
N LYS A 314 -10.57 -1.64 14.36
CA LYS A 314 -11.03 -1.34 15.71
C LYS A 314 -9.85 -1.30 16.69
N HIS A 315 -8.95 -2.27 16.59
CA HIS A 315 -7.72 -2.31 17.37
C HIS A 315 -6.75 -1.18 16.98
N ALA A 316 -6.58 -0.94 15.67
CA ALA A 316 -5.75 0.15 15.14
C ALA A 316 -6.18 1.51 15.70
N ILE A 317 -7.49 1.81 15.66
CA ILE A 317 -8.05 3.03 16.25
C ILE A 317 -7.76 3.10 17.74
N ARG A 318 -7.91 2.00 18.48
CA ARG A 318 -7.64 1.97 19.91
C ARG A 318 -6.19 2.32 20.24
N ILE A 319 -5.21 1.72 19.53
CA ILE A 319 -3.79 2.06 19.71
C ILE A 319 -3.56 3.54 19.41
N GLN A 320 -4.07 4.04 18.29
CA GLN A 320 -3.86 5.42 17.87
C GLN A 320 -4.43 6.41 18.90
N VAL A 321 -5.67 6.22 19.35
CA VAL A 321 -6.29 7.05 20.38
C VAL A 321 -5.49 6.97 21.69
N LYS A 322 -5.09 5.76 22.13
CA LYS A 322 -4.30 5.58 23.35
C LYS A 322 -2.92 6.25 23.31
N SER A 323 -2.28 6.31 22.15
CA SER A 323 -0.96 6.93 21.98
C SER A 323 -0.97 8.47 21.93
N CYS A 324 -2.12 9.11 21.65
CA CYS A 324 -2.20 10.57 21.52
C CYS A 324 -2.40 11.27 22.87
N GLU A 325 -1.67 12.34 23.17
CA GLU A 325 -1.90 13.13 24.41
C GLU A 325 -2.90 14.28 24.18
N ARG A 326 -2.91 14.82 22.95
CA ARG A 326 -3.74 15.96 22.54
C ARG A 326 -4.66 15.58 21.41
N THR A 327 -5.83 16.21 21.35
CA THR A 327 -6.84 16.02 20.31
C THR A 327 -6.27 16.28 18.92
N GLN A 328 -5.37 17.27 18.79
CA GLN A 328 -4.72 17.58 17.51
C GLN A 328 -3.80 16.48 16.97
N GLN A 329 -3.40 15.49 17.77
CA GLN A 329 -2.57 14.37 17.31
C GLN A 329 -3.41 13.21 16.77
N LEU A 330 -4.72 13.20 17.07
CA LEU A 330 -5.62 12.10 16.77
C LEU A 330 -5.58 11.73 15.30
N LEU A 331 -5.18 10.47 15.05
CA LEU A 331 -5.08 9.93 13.71
C LEU A 331 -4.38 10.92 12.80
N ARG A 332 -3.24 11.50 13.20
CA ARG A 332 -2.40 12.31 12.28
C ARG A 332 -1.04 11.65 12.00
N SER A 333 -0.68 10.63 12.77
CA SER A 333 0.52 9.84 12.53
C SER A 333 0.47 9.14 11.16
N ASN A 334 1.63 8.94 10.56
CA ASN A 334 1.82 8.00 9.46
C ASN A 334 2.29 6.67 10.07
N SER A 335 1.39 5.71 10.18
CA SER A 335 1.59 4.43 10.89
C SER A 335 0.85 3.31 10.19
N ALA A 336 1.27 2.05 10.44
CA ALA A 336 0.56 0.88 9.90
C ALA A 336 -0.94 0.91 10.26
N ALA A 337 -1.24 1.26 11.51
CA ALA A 337 -2.61 1.41 12.00
C ALA A 337 -3.44 2.41 11.17
N THR A 338 -2.92 3.61 10.92
CA THR A 338 -3.64 4.64 10.15
C THR A 338 -3.74 4.30 8.66
N LYS A 339 -2.74 3.62 8.09
CA LYS A 339 -2.76 3.11 6.72
C LYS A 339 -3.81 2.03 6.52
N LEU A 340 -3.87 1.04 7.42
CA LEU A 340 -4.88 -0.02 7.41
C LEU A 340 -6.30 0.56 7.50
N VAL A 341 -6.54 1.45 8.46
CA VAL A 341 -7.82 2.15 8.61
C VAL A 341 -8.22 2.91 7.34
N SER A 342 -7.27 3.59 6.69
CA SER A 342 -7.53 4.30 5.42
C SER A 342 -7.91 3.31 4.30
N GLN A 343 -7.24 2.16 4.20
CA GLN A 343 -7.59 1.15 3.19
C GLN A 343 -8.95 0.50 3.45
N TYR A 344 -9.33 0.28 4.71
CA TYR A 344 -10.68 -0.17 5.05
C TYR A 344 -11.72 0.82 4.53
N MET A 345 -11.55 2.11 4.83
CA MET A 345 -12.44 3.18 4.33
C MET A 345 -12.50 3.18 2.80
N ASN A 346 -11.36 3.04 2.11
CA ASN A 346 -11.31 3.02 0.66
C ASN A 346 -12.05 1.81 0.06
N ILE A 347 -11.86 0.61 0.62
CA ILE A 347 -12.50 -0.63 0.13
C ILE A 347 -14.02 -0.54 0.25
N TYR A 348 -14.51 -0.09 1.39
CA TYR A 348 -15.96 -0.01 1.66
C TYR A 348 -16.59 1.27 1.10
N GLY A 349 -15.80 2.30 0.83
CA GLY A 349 -16.27 3.64 0.48
C GLY A 349 -16.06 4.05 -0.97
N LEU A 350 -15.45 3.20 -1.80
CA LEU A 350 -15.09 3.54 -3.18
C LEU A 350 -16.28 4.05 -4.01
N GLU A 351 -17.41 3.35 -3.95
CA GLU A 351 -18.61 3.73 -4.71
C GLU A 351 -19.23 5.03 -4.18
N TYR A 352 -19.18 5.25 -2.86
CA TYR A 352 -19.57 6.52 -2.26
C TYR A 352 -18.67 7.67 -2.76
N LEU A 353 -17.34 7.48 -2.79
CA LEU A 353 -16.41 8.48 -3.32
C LEU A 353 -16.68 8.80 -4.78
N LYS A 354 -16.93 7.80 -5.63
CA LYS A 354 -17.28 8.01 -7.04
C LYS A 354 -18.56 8.82 -7.20
N LYS A 355 -19.61 8.51 -6.44
CA LYS A 355 -20.87 9.27 -6.47
C LYS A 355 -20.70 10.72 -6.01
N VAL A 356 -19.99 10.93 -4.90
CA VAL A 356 -19.86 12.24 -4.26
C VAL A 356 -18.83 13.13 -4.94
N LEU A 357 -17.69 12.58 -5.34
CA LEU A 357 -16.58 13.34 -5.92
C LEU A 357 -16.54 13.29 -7.45
N GLY A 358 -17.00 12.21 -8.06
CA GLY A 358 -16.87 11.92 -9.50
C GLY A 358 -17.33 13.04 -10.42
N PRO A 359 -18.60 13.48 -10.36
CA PRO A 359 -19.14 14.45 -11.31
C PRO A 359 -18.35 15.76 -11.37
N LEU A 360 -18.08 16.36 -10.20
CA LEU A 360 -17.34 17.63 -10.11
C LEU A 360 -15.85 17.46 -10.43
N THR A 361 -15.24 16.34 -10.02
CA THR A 361 -13.83 16.09 -10.29
C THR A 361 -13.57 15.87 -11.78
N LEU A 362 -14.47 15.14 -12.46
CA LEU A 362 -14.43 14.97 -13.92
C LEU A 362 -14.64 16.29 -14.64
N GLU A 363 -15.55 17.15 -14.17
CA GLU A 363 -15.76 18.49 -14.73
C GLU A 363 -14.47 19.33 -14.67
N ILE A 364 -13.81 19.37 -13.52
CA ILE A 364 -12.55 20.11 -13.32
C ILE A 364 -11.44 19.55 -14.22
N CYS A 365 -11.31 18.22 -14.29
CA CYS A 365 -10.31 17.56 -15.13
C CYS A 365 -10.54 17.78 -16.62
N ASN A 366 -11.80 17.81 -17.08
CA ASN A 366 -12.13 18.02 -18.49
C ASN A 366 -11.91 19.46 -18.94
N LYS A 367 -12.16 20.43 -18.04
CA LYS A 367 -11.93 21.86 -18.34
C LYS A 367 -10.45 22.24 -18.33
N ASP A 368 -9.67 21.64 -17.43
CA ASP A 368 -8.25 21.96 -17.16
C ASP A 368 -7.95 23.48 -17.10
N GLU A 369 -8.89 24.26 -16.55
CA GLU A 369 -8.71 25.70 -16.39
C GLU A 369 -7.53 25.99 -15.45
N ASN A 370 -6.67 26.94 -15.83
CA ASN A 370 -5.62 27.44 -14.94
C ASN A 370 -6.23 28.38 -13.88
N LEU A 371 -6.65 27.80 -12.75
CA LEU A 371 -7.21 28.48 -11.59
C LEU A 371 -6.15 28.78 -10.52
N GLU A 372 -4.94 29.18 -10.90
CA GLU A 372 -3.92 29.53 -9.90
C GLU A 372 -4.35 30.75 -9.07
N ALA A 373 -4.27 30.62 -7.75
CA ALA A 373 -4.71 31.63 -6.78
C ALA A 373 -3.52 32.38 -6.15
N ASP A 374 -2.28 31.91 -6.33
CA ASP A 374 -1.07 32.61 -5.90
C ASP A 374 -0.68 33.70 -6.92
N PRO A 375 -0.75 35.00 -6.56
CA PRO A 375 -0.47 36.11 -7.48
C PRO A 375 0.93 36.05 -8.11
N SER A 376 1.90 35.39 -7.46
CA SER A 376 3.26 35.23 -8.01
C SER A 376 3.36 34.21 -9.15
N ARG A 377 2.32 33.40 -9.35
CA ARG A 377 2.26 32.29 -10.32
C ARG A 377 1.17 32.46 -11.37
N VAL A 378 0.33 33.49 -11.26
CA VAL A 378 -0.74 33.79 -12.21
C VAL A 378 -0.15 34.45 -13.47
N GLY A 379 -0.68 34.08 -14.65
CA GLY A 379 -0.30 34.71 -15.92
C GLY A 379 -0.74 36.18 -16.00
N LYS A 380 -0.07 36.98 -16.84
CA LYS A 380 -0.29 38.45 -16.91
C LYS A 380 -1.74 38.86 -17.22
N ASP A 381 -2.53 37.97 -17.84
CA ASP A 381 -3.91 38.23 -18.26
C ASP A 381 -4.98 37.62 -17.33
N GLN A 382 -4.57 37.03 -16.20
CA GLN A 382 -5.47 36.35 -15.25
C GLN A 382 -5.53 37.07 -13.90
N SER A 383 -6.68 36.93 -13.21
CA SER A 383 -6.87 37.49 -11.87
C SER A 383 -6.90 36.39 -10.81
N ALA A 384 -5.90 36.40 -9.93
CA ALA A 384 -5.79 35.48 -8.79
C ALA A 384 -7.06 35.46 -7.92
N ASN A 385 -7.67 36.63 -7.69
CA ASN A 385 -8.89 36.76 -6.89
C ASN A 385 -10.11 36.13 -7.58
N SER A 386 -10.23 36.30 -8.91
CA SER A 386 -11.31 35.65 -9.68
C SER A 386 -11.15 34.13 -9.70
N ASN A 387 -9.90 33.66 -9.87
CA ASN A 387 -9.58 32.23 -9.80
C ASN A 387 -9.91 31.64 -8.42
N LEU A 388 -9.56 32.33 -7.33
CA LEU A 388 -9.90 31.92 -5.98
C LEU A 388 -11.42 31.85 -5.77
N SER A 389 -12.19 32.82 -6.29
CA SER A 389 -13.66 32.79 -6.21
C SER A 389 -14.22 31.52 -6.88
N LYS A 390 -13.72 31.16 -8.07
CA LYS A 390 -14.12 29.93 -8.75
C LYS A 390 -13.75 28.67 -7.95
N ILE A 391 -12.58 28.65 -7.32
CA ILE A 391 -12.15 27.55 -6.44
C ILE A 391 -13.12 27.41 -5.25
N LEU A 392 -13.52 28.53 -4.64
CA LEU A 392 -14.47 28.53 -3.52
C LEU A 392 -15.86 28.05 -3.96
N ASP A 393 -16.30 28.41 -5.16
CA ASP A 393 -17.55 27.91 -5.74
C ASP A 393 -17.53 26.38 -5.91
N TYR A 394 -16.43 25.83 -6.43
CA TYR A 394 -16.25 24.37 -6.49
C TYR A 394 -16.22 23.74 -5.11
N ALA A 395 -15.50 24.32 -4.14
CA ALA A 395 -15.48 23.83 -2.76
C ALA A 395 -16.90 23.81 -2.14
N GLN A 396 -17.71 24.84 -2.38
CA GLN A 396 -19.10 24.89 -1.91
C GLN A 396 -19.96 23.79 -2.53
N LYS A 397 -19.79 23.51 -3.83
CA LYS A 397 -20.50 22.42 -4.51
C LYS A 397 -20.14 21.05 -3.90
N TYR A 398 -18.88 20.80 -3.59
CA TYR A 398 -18.47 19.58 -2.88
C TYR A 398 -19.11 19.48 -1.49
N VAL A 399 -19.11 20.56 -0.70
CA VAL A 399 -19.76 20.60 0.62
C VAL A 399 -21.24 20.25 0.52
N ASN A 400 -21.96 20.90 -0.40
CA ASN A 400 -23.39 20.67 -0.58
C ASN A 400 -23.69 19.22 -0.99
N THR A 401 -22.88 18.67 -1.90
CA THR A 401 -23.01 17.27 -2.36
C THR A 401 -22.78 16.30 -1.22
N MET A 402 -21.71 16.45 -0.45
CA MET A 402 -21.40 15.62 0.72
C MET A 402 -22.53 15.63 1.76
N ILE A 403 -23.02 16.81 2.12
CA ILE A 403 -24.12 16.95 3.09
C ILE A 403 -25.38 16.25 2.57
N SER A 404 -25.74 16.44 1.29
CA SER A 404 -26.93 15.82 0.69
C SER A 404 -26.86 14.30 0.58
N MET A 405 -25.64 13.73 0.56
CA MET A 405 -25.40 12.30 0.39
C MET A 405 -24.94 11.62 1.69
N VAL A 406 -25.15 12.24 2.86
CA VAL A 406 -24.73 11.66 4.14
C VAL A 406 -25.27 10.25 4.31
N ASP A 407 -26.53 9.98 3.97
CA ASP A 407 -27.18 8.67 4.13
C ASP A 407 -26.63 7.57 3.20
N GLU A 408 -25.94 7.95 2.11
CA GLU A 408 -25.26 7.02 1.21
C GLU A 408 -23.94 6.50 1.78
N ILE A 409 -23.46 7.04 2.92
CA ILE A 409 -22.22 6.58 3.56
C ILE A 409 -22.41 5.13 4.03
N PRO A 410 -21.55 4.20 3.58
CA PRO A 410 -21.62 2.77 3.90
C PRO A 410 -21.60 2.46 5.40
N TYR A 411 -22.42 1.47 5.81
CA TYR A 411 -22.49 0.99 7.19
C TYR A 411 -21.11 0.64 7.81
N PRO A 412 -20.19 -0.08 7.12
CA PRO A 412 -18.86 -0.37 7.66
C PRO A 412 -18.08 0.88 8.09
N ILE A 413 -18.17 1.96 7.29
CA ILE A 413 -17.51 3.23 7.55
C ILE A 413 -18.16 3.92 8.76
N ARG A 414 -19.49 4.02 8.79
CA ARG A 414 -20.23 4.62 9.91
C ARG A 414 -19.92 3.90 11.22
N LYS A 415 -19.95 2.56 11.21
CA LYS A 415 -19.61 1.71 12.36
C LYS A 415 -18.21 1.99 12.88
N LEU A 416 -17.23 2.14 11.98
CA LEU A 416 -15.86 2.47 12.34
C LEU A 416 -15.74 3.88 12.97
N CYS A 417 -16.45 4.86 12.41
CA CYS A 417 -16.53 6.21 12.96
C CYS A 417 -17.21 6.24 14.34
N CYS A 418 -18.27 5.45 14.57
CA CYS A 418 -18.89 5.30 15.90
C CYS A 418 -17.89 4.76 16.92
N HIS A 419 -17.16 3.68 16.58
CA HIS A 419 -16.13 3.12 17.45
C HIS A 419 -15.04 4.14 17.77
N LEU A 420 -14.60 4.93 16.79
CA LEU A 420 -13.65 6.03 17.03
C LEU A 420 -14.16 7.00 18.09
N VAL A 421 -15.40 7.47 17.96
CA VAL A 421 -16.01 8.39 18.92
C VAL A 421 -16.13 7.76 20.30
N GLU A 422 -16.46 6.47 20.41
CA GLU A 422 -16.47 5.75 21.68
C GLU A 422 -15.09 5.71 22.33
N GLN A 423 -14.03 5.41 21.57
CA GLN A 423 -12.66 5.38 22.10
C GLN A 423 -12.18 6.77 22.55
N ILE A 424 -12.54 7.80 21.78
CA ILE A 424 -12.23 9.20 22.13
C ILE A 424 -12.93 9.60 23.44
N ARG A 425 -14.22 9.27 23.60
CA ARG A 425 -14.99 9.60 24.81
C ARG A 425 -14.50 8.89 26.07
N GLN A 426 -13.82 7.75 25.91
CA GLN A 426 -13.22 7.00 27.02
C GLN A 426 -11.83 7.51 27.43
N LYS A 427 -11.28 8.50 26.71
CA LYS A 427 -9.94 9.00 26.93
C LYS A 427 -9.96 10.45 27.43
N ASP A 428 -9.23 10.69 28.50
CA ASP A 428 -8.94 12.04 28.98
C ASP A 428 -7.81 12.66 28.15
N PHE A 429 -8.15 13.59 27.27
CA PHE A 429 -7.17 14.39 26.54
C PHE A 429 -6.71 15.59 27.39
N LEU A 430 -5.46 16.01 27.19
CA LEU A 430 -4.91 17.18 27.91
C LEU A 430 -5.59 18.50 27.50
N ASP A 431 -6.15 18.56 26.29
CA ASP A 431 -6.89 19.70 25.77
C ASP A 431 -8.40 19.52 25.96
N GLN A 432 -9.01 20.35 26.82
CA GLN A 432 -10.45 20.40 27.05
C GLN A 432 -11.16 21.12 25.89
N THR A 433 -11.23 20.47 24.73
CA THR A 433 -12.02 20.98 23.60
C THR A 433 -13.45 20.43 23.68
N ASN A 434 -14.45 21.27 23.42
CA ASN A 434 -15.86 20.86 23.49
C ASN A 434 -16.26 19.89 22.36
N ASP A 435 -15.40 19.66 21.37
CA ASP A 435 -15.74 18.88 20.16
C ASP A 435 -14.64 17.92 19.69
N VAL A 436 -14.10 17.15 20.64
CA VAL A 436 -13.07 16.11 20.41
C VAL A 436 -13.56 15.07 19.41
N ALA A 437 -14.86 14.76 19.43
CA ALA A 437 -15.47 13.78 18.54
C ALA A 437 -15.42 14.24 17.07
N VAL A 438 -15.89 15.46 16.76
CA VAL A 438 -15.79 16.03 15.40
C VAL A 438 -14.34 16.10 14.95
N THR A 439 -13.42 16.49 15.84
CA THR A 439 -12.00 16.54 15.49
C THR A 439 -11.46 15.16 15.10
N GLY A 440 -11.75 14.12 15.87
CA GLY A 440 -11.34 12.75 15.54
C GLY A 440 -11.95 12.23 14.25
N VAL A 441 -13.26 12.41 14.07
CA VAL A 441 -13.97 11.98 12.85
C VAL A 441 -13.46 12.74 11.63
N SER A 442 -13.15 14.04 11.75
CA SER A 442 -12.55 14.82 10.65
C SER A 442 -11.19 14.27 10.21
N GLY A 443 -10.34 13.85 11.17
CA GLY A 443 -9.03 13.26 10.90
C GLY A 443 -9.09 11.89 10.22
N LEU A 444 -10.20 11.18 10.39
CA LEU A 444 -10.49 9.93 9.69
C LEU A 444 -11.16 10.17 8.34
N PHE A 445 -12.24 10.94 8.31
CA PHE A 445 -13.14 11.06 7.17
C PHE A 445 -12.62 12.05 6.11
N PHE A 446 -12.13 13.22 6.50
CA PHE A 446 -11.59 14.18 5.54
C PHE A 446 -10.13 13.88 5.23
N LEU A 447 -9.29 13.82 6.25
CA LEU A 447 -7.85 13.74 6.05
C LEU A 447 -7.38 12.41 5.44
N ARG A 448 -8.10 11.31 5.68
CA ARG A 448 -7.70 9.95 5.25
C ARG A 448 -8.59 9.30 4.19
N PHE A 449 -9.72 9.92 3.86
CA PHE A 449 -10.67 9.32 2.93
C PHE A 449 -11.05 10.31 1.81
N ILE A 450 -11.63 11.47 2.14
CA ILE A 450 -12.06 12.45 1.11
C ILE A 450 -10.88 13.18 0.46
N CYS A 451 -9.99 13.80 1.23
CA CYS A 451 -8.90 14.63 0.70
C CYS A 451 -7.87 13.83 -0.13
N PRO A 452 -7.46 12.61 0.26
CA PRO A 452 -6.62 11.76 -0.59
C PRO A 452 -7.31 11.40 -1.91
N ALA A 453 -8.60 11.09 -1.88
CA ALA A 453 -9.36 10.78 -3.09
C ALA A 453 -9.50 11.98 -4.04
N LEU A 454 -9.59 13.20 -3.50
CA LEU A 454 -9.66 14.42 -4.31
C LEU A 454 -8.31 14.79 -4.93
N THR A 455 -7.22 14.61 -4.18
CA THR A 455 -5.86 15.01 -4.62
C THR A 455 -5.17 13.97 -5.49
N SER A 456 -5.64 12.71 -5.49
CA SER A 456 -5.15 11.64 -6.36
C SER A 456 -6.29 10.79 -6.95
N PRO A 457 -7.24 11.40 -7.68
CA PRO A 457 -8.51 10.78 -8.04
C PRO A 457 -8.41 9.57 -8.96
N GLN A 458 -7.32 9.44 -9.72
CA GLN A 458 -7.05 8.30 -10.59
C GLN A 458 -6.86 7.00 -9.80
N PHE A 459 -6.22 7.05 -8.62
CA PHE A 459 -6.01 5.86 -7.80
C PHE A 459 -7.30 5.37 -7.12
N TYR A 460 -8.30 6.24 -7.05
CA TYR A 460 -9.63 5.97 -6.52
C TYR A 460 -10.65 5.67 -7.61
N LYS A 461 -10.22 5.55 -8.87
CA LYS A 461 -11.10 5.33 -10.03
C LYS A 461 -12.25 6.35 -10.11
N ILE A 462 -12.02 7.57 -9.61
CA ILE A 462 -12.94 8.71 -9.72
C ILE A 462 -12.83 9.30 -11.13
N VAL A 463 -11.60 9.32 -11.66
CA VAL A 463 -11.28 9.72 -13.03
C VAL A 463 -10.50 8.60 -13.73
N PRO A 464 -10.61 8.45 -15.06
CA PRO A 464 -9.96 7.36 -15.79
C PRO A 464 -8.45 7.54 -15.90
N ASN A 465 -7.96 8.78 -16.00
CA ASN A 465 -6.54 9.10 -16.19
C ASN A 465 -6.07 10.11 -15.13
N ALA A 466 -4.77 10.15 -14.88
CA ALA A 466 -4.18 11.16 -14.00
C ALA A 466 -4.55 12.58 -14.45
N PRO A 467 -5.01 13.47 -13.53
CA PRO A 467 -5.36 14.84 -13.89
C PRO A 467 -4.17 15.60 -14.49
N GLN A 468 -4.45 16.50 -15.42
CA GLN A 468 -3.48 17.45 -15.94
C GLN A 468 -3.04 18.43 -14.85
N ARG A 469 -1.93 19.15 -15.10
CA ARG A 469 -1.27 19.98 -14.08
C ARG A 469 -2.19 21.06 -13.49
N ASN A 470 -3.04 21.69 -14.30
CA ASN A 470 -3.91 22.79 -13.84
C ASN A 470 -5.10 22.24 -13.04
N ALA A 471 -5.76 21.19 -13.54
CA ALA A 471 -6.79 20.47 -12.83
C ALA A 471 -6.30 19.93 -11.48
N LEU A 472 -5.13 19.26 -11.47
CA LEU A 472 -4.53 18.74 -10.24
C LEU A 472 -4.28 19.85 -9.22
N ARG A 473 -3.75 20.99 -9.66
CA ARG A 473 -3.51 22.16 -8.79
C ARG A 473 -4.81 22.68 -8.17
N SER A 474 -5.87 22.77 -8.97
CA SER A 474 -7.20 23.20 -8.52
C SER A 474 -7.76 22.24 -7.47
N LEU A 475 -7.71 20.94 -7.72
CA LEU A 475 -8.16 19.89 -6.79
C LEU A 475 -7.39 19.92 -5.46
N ILE A 476 -6.08 20.18 -5.49
CA ILE A 476 -5.25 20.34 -4.30
C ILE A 476 -5.69 21.56 -3.46
N LEU A 477 -5.95 22.71 -4.11
CA LEU A 477 -6.41 23.91 -3.40
C LEU A 477 -7.79 23.70 -2.78
N ILE A 478 -8.71 23.04 -3.50
CA ILE A 478 -10.04 22.67 -2.97
C ILE A 478 -9.88 21.74 -1.76
N GLY A 479 -9.08 20.68 -1.87
CA GLY A 479 -8.82 19.76 -0.76
C GLY A 479 -8.25 20.46 0.47
N LYS A 480 -7.36 21.43 0.26
CA LYS A 480 -6.80 22.26 1.34
C LYS A 480 -7.85 23.12 2.03
N ILE A 481 -8.74 23.76 1.27
CA ILE A 481 -9.85 24.58 1.82
C ILE A 481 -10.80 23.71 2.64
N LEU A 482 -11.22 22.56 2.10
CA LEU A 482 -12.09 21.62 2.81
C LEU A 482 -11.43 21.12 4.11
N GLN A 483 -10.15 20.75 4.05
CA GLN A 483 -9.41 20.26 5.21
C GLN A 483 -9.23 21.34 6.28
N GLN A 484 -8.95 22.58 5.90
CA GLN A 484 -8.82 23.72 6.83
C GLN A 484 -10.15 24.09 7.47
N THR A 485 -11.26 23.94 6.73
CA THR A 485 -12.60 24.19 7.24
C THR A 485 -12.94 23.22 8.38
N VAL A 486 -12.82 21.91 8.17
CA VAL A 486 -13.15 20.91 9.21
C VAL A 486 -12.16 20.88 10.37
N ASN A 487 -10.91 21.31 10.15
CA ASN A 487 -9.93 21.46 11.22
C ASN A 487 -10.18 22.72 12.07
N ASN A 488 -11.07 23.62 11.63
CA ASN A 488 -11.27 24.95 12.21
C ASN A 488 -9.95 25.75 12.33
N VAL A 489 -9.15 25.76 11.27
CA VAL A 489 -7.87 26.49 11.22
C VAL A 489 -7.92 27.52 10.09
N PRO A 490 -8.01 28.82 10.41
CA PRO A 490 -8.01 29.87 9.39
C PRO A 490 -6.65 29.96 8.67
N PHE A 491 -6.69 30.42 7.43
CA PHE A 491 -5.48 30.78 6.68
C PHE A 491 -4.86 32.04 7.31
N SER A 492 -3.55 31.99 7.54
CA SER A 492 -2.75 33.10 8.10
C SER A 492 -1.39 33.27 7.41
N LYS A 493 -0.78 32.17 6.96
CA LYS A 493 0.54 32.20 6.30
C LYS A 493 0.46 32.55 4.81
N GLU A 494 -0.57 32.06 4.12
CA GLU A 494 -0.77 32.31 2.69
C GLU A 494 -1.72 33.47 2.51
N GLN A 495 -1.18 34.68 2.33
CA GLN A 495 -1.98 35.90 2.25
C GLN A 495 -3.05 35.85 1.16
N TYR A 496 -2.75 35.22 0.03
CA TYR A 496 -3.71 35.05 -1.07
C TYR A 496 -4.91 34.16 -0.71
N MET A 497 -4.81 33.31 0.32
CA MET A 497 -5.89 32.45 0.79
C MET A 497 -6.76 33.10 1.87
N LEU A 498 -6.42 34.31 2.36
CA LEU A 498 -7.20 34.99 3.41
C LEU A 498 -8.70 35.14 3.09
N PRO A 499 -9.13 35.42 1.83
CA PRO A 499 -10.56 35.48 1.50
C PRO A 499 -11.30 34.15 1.78
N ALA A 500 -10.61 33.01 1.74
CA ALA A 500 -11.22 31.70 2.05
C ALA A 500 -11.61 31.55 3.52
N ASN A 501 -11.17 32.43 4.44
CA ASN A 501 -11.60 32.39 5.84
C ASN A 501 -13.11 32.63 6.00
N GLN A 502 -13.72 33.46 5.12
CA GLN A 502 -15.17 33.65 5.11
C GLN A 502 -15.90 32.34 4.75
N PHE A 503 -15.33 31.54 3.85
CA PHE A 503 -15.86 30.22 3.51
C PHE A 503 -15.79 29.26 4.70
N ILE A 504 -14.67 29.29 5.46
CA ILE A 504 -14.50 28.48 6.67
C ILE A 504 -15.60 28.81 7.68
N GLU A 505 -15.76 30.09 8.00
CA GLU A 505 -16.77 30.57 8.96
C GLU A 505 -18.20 30.18 8.54
N ALA A 506 -18.52 30.29 7.24
CA ALA A 506 -19.86 30.01 6.73
C ALA A 506 -20.23 28.51 6.68
N ASN A 507 -19.24 27.61 6.66
CA ASN A 507 -19.46 26.17 6.46
C ASN A 507 -19.09 25.30 7.67
N LEU A 508 -18.32 25.82 8.64
CA LEU A 508 -17.85 25.06 9.81
C LEU A 508 -19.01 24.36 10.56
N SER A 509 -20.05 25.10 10.92
CA SER A 509 -21.19 24.54 11.68
C SER A 509 -21.92 23.43 10.92
N LYS A 510 -22.12 23.63 9.61
CA LYS A 510 -22.78 22.65 8.72
C LYS A 510 -21.96 21.36 8.61
N LEU A 511 -20.64 21.49 8.45
CA LEU A 511 -19.75 20.34 8.36
C LEU A 511 -19.58 19.62 9.70
N ASN A 512 -19.64 20.31 10.83
CA ASN A 512 -19.66 19.67 12.14
C ASN A 512 -20.93 18.82 12.34
N VAL A 513 -22.10 19.35 11.96
CA VAL A 513 -23.35 18.57 11.97
C VAL A 513 -23.23 17.35 11.06
N PHE A 514 -22.75 17.53 9.83
CA PHE A 514 -22.48 16.42 8.91
C PHE A 514 -21.56 15.36 9.54
N LEU A 515 -20.45 15.75 10.17
CA LEU A 515 -19.51 14.82 10.80
C LEU A 515 -20.12 14.05 11.98
N LEU A 516 -21.05 14.66 12.71
CA LEU A 516 -21.83 13.96 13.73
C LEU A 516 -22.84 12.99 13.11
N ASP A 517 -23.44 13.35 11.98
CA ASP A 517 -24.38 12.51 11.24
C ASP A 517 -23.70 11.29 10.60
N VAL A 518 -22.41 11.38 10.25
CA VAL A 518 -21.58 10.22 9.84
C VAL A 518 -21.58 9.11 10.91
N CYS A 519 -21.69 9.48 12.20
CA CYS A 519 -21.68 8.55 13.32
C CYS A 519 -23.06 7.98 13.70
N LYS A 520 -24.09 8.18 12.88
CA LYS A 520 -25.44 7.62 13.09
C LYS A 520 -25.59 6.28 12.37
N LEU A 521 -26.04 5.23 13.08
CA LEU A 521 -26.18 3.87 12.54
C LEU A 521 -27.61 3.50 12.12
N ASP A 522 -28.59 4.21 12.67
CA ASP A 522 -30.04 4.03 12.45
C ASP A 522 -30.49 4.41 11.04
N GLN A 523 -29.71 5.23 10.33
CA GLN A 523 -30.05 5.78 9.01
C GLN A 523 -29.42 4.99 7.84
N CYS A 524 -28.75 3.87 8.08
CA CYS A 524 -27.93 3.21 7.07
C CYS A 524 -28.56 1.93 6.52
N SER A 525 -28.65 1.83 5.19
CA SER A 525 -28.96 0.57 4.52
C SER A 525 -27.75 -0.38 4.61
N LYS A 526 -27.99 -1.63 5.05
CA LYS A 526 -26.95 -2.66 5.07
C LYS A 526 -26.58 -3.00 3.63
N ILE A 527 -25.55 -2.33 3.09
CA ILE A 527 -25.05 -2.60 1.74
C ILE A 527 -24.62 -4.07 1.68
N LYS A 528 -25.30 -4.86 0.83
CA LYS A 528 -24.80 -6.16 0.40
C LYS A 528 -23.73 -5.90 -0.65
N TYR A 529 -22.48 -6.19 -0.31
CA TYR A 529 -21.41 -6.18 -1.29
C TYR A 529 -21.57 -7.40 -2.20
N ASP A 530 -22.13 -7.19 -3.38
CA ASP A 530 -22.34 -8.23 -4.39
C ASP A 530 -21.12 -8.29 -5.32
N VAL A 531 -20.03 -8.89 -4.82
CA VAL A 531 -18.86 -9.22 -5.64
C VAL A 531 -19.03 -10.67 -6.06
N SER A 532 -18.87 -10.98 -7.35
CA SER A 532 -18.93 -12.38 -7.81
C SER A 532 -17.88 -13.21 -7.09
N GLN A 533 -18.17 -14.49 -6.79
CA GLN A 533 -17.22 -15.36 -6.08
C GLN A 533 -15.86 -15.42 -6.80
N LYS A 534 -15.88 -15.46 -8.13
CA LYS A 534 -14.67 -15.47 -8.95
C LYS A 534 -13.82 -14.21 -8.72
N GLU A 535 -14.44 -13.04 -8.80
CA GLU A 535 -13.74 -11.76 -8.59
C GLU A 535 -13.20 -11.63 -7.16
N ALA A 536 -13.90 -12.22 -6.19
CA ALA A 536 -13.45 -12.27 -4.81
C ALA A 536 -12.20 -13.19 -4.68
N ASP A 537 -12.27 -14.42 -5.20
CA ASP A 537 -11.16 -15.38 -5.19
C ASP A 537 -9.91 -14.83 -5.91
N ASP A 538 -10.13 -14.17 -7.04
CA ASP A 538 -9.11 -13.49 -7.85
C ASP A 538 -8.38 -12.40 -7.05
N ARG A 539 -9.13 -11.54 -6.34
CA ARG A 539 -8.56 -10.51 -5.45
C ARG A 539 -7.85 -11.10 -4.24
N LEU A 540 -8.35 -12.21 -3.69
CA LEU A 540 -7.69 -12.93 -2.60
C LEU A 540 -6.33 -13.46 -3.05
N LEU A 541 -6.29 -14.08 -4.22
CA LEU A 541 -5.08 -14.65 -4.80
C LEU A 541 -4.03 -13.56 -5.02
N TRP A 542 -4.43 -12.44 -5.61
CA TRP A 542 -3.55 -11.29 -5.78
C TRP A 542 -3.06 -10.70 -4.46
N SER A 543 -3.94 -10.63 -3.45
CA SER A 543 -3.57 -10.12 -2.12
C SER A 543 -2.54 -11.03 -1.45
N LEU A 544 -2.76 -12.34 -1.47
CA LEU A 544 -1.84 -13.32 -0.91
C LEU A 544 -0.50 -13.33 -1.64
N HIS A 545 -0.52 -13.24 -2.97
CA HIS A 545 0.69 -13.14 -3.77
C HIS A 545 1.49 -11.87 -3.45
N THR A 546 0.82 -10.72 -3.43
CA THR A 546 1.45 -9.42 -3.12
C THR A 546 2.09 -9.43 -1.74
N LEU A 547 1.40 -10.00 -0.74
CA LEU A 547 1.94 -10.14 0.61
C LEU A 547 3.08 -11.15 0.66
N HIS A 548 3.00 -12.28 -0.05
CA HIS A 548 4.09 -13.25 -0.13
C HIS A 548 5.35 -12.62 -0.72
N GLN A 549 5.21 -11.89 -1.83
CA GLN A 549 6.34 -11.15 -2.41
C GLN A 549 6.92 -10.15 -1.41
N PHE A 550 6.07 -9.35 -0.77
CA PHE A 550 6.49 -8.40 0.23
C PHE A 550 7.28 -9.05 1.39
N PHE A 551 6.74 -10.09 2.01
CA PHE A 551 7.41 -10.75 3.14
C PHE A 551 8.68 -11.49 2.71
N TYR A 552 8.71 -12.07 1.51
CA TYR A 552 9.88 -12.73 0.96
C TYR A 552 11.03 -11.75 0.69
N GLU A 553 10.74 -10.62 0.04
CA GLU A 553 11.74 -9.57 -0.26
C GLU A 553 12.27 -8.88 1.01
N ASN A 554 11.48 -8.86 2.08
CA ASN A 554 11.81 -8.19 3.34
C ASN A 554 12.19 -9.18 4.48
N ASP A 555 12.48 -10.44 4.16
CA ASP A 555 12.79 -11.50 5.13
C ASP A 555 13.98 -11.14 6.06
N SER A 556 14.97 -10.38 5.56
CA SER A 556 16.07 -9.85 6.39
C SER A 556 15.61 -8.84 7.45
N VAL A 557 14.58 -8.04 7.16
CA VAL A 557 14.02 -7.08 8.12
C VAL A 557 13.40 -7.84 9.29
N TRP A 558 12.63 -8.89 9.00
CA TRP A 558 11.95 -9.70 10.00
C TRP A 558 12.91 -10.52 10.86
N ARG A 559 14.01 -11.03 10.28
CA ARG A 559 15.12 -11.60 11.06
C ARG A 559 15.73 -10.59 12.03
N GLY A 560 15.96 -9.35 11.59
CA GLY A 560 16.45 -8.28 12.47
C GLY A 560 15.49 -7.98 13.63
N VAL A 561 14.19 -7.90 13.36
CA VAL A 561 13.16 -7.72 14.40
C VAL A 561 13.13 -8.90 15.37
N MET A 562 13.30 -10.13 14.85
CA MET A 562 13.40 -11.33 15.69
C MET A 562 14.60 -11.23 16.63
N ASP A 563 15.79 -10.88 16.14
CA ASP A 563 16.99 -10.72 16.96
C ASP A 563 16.85 -9.59 18.00
N GLU A 564 16.23 -8.47 17.63
CA GLU A 564 15.93 -7.36 18.55
C GLU A 564 14.91 -7.75 19.61
N SER A 565 13.89 -8.53 19.25
CA SER A 565 12.90 -9.02 20.22
C SER A 565 13.55 -9.94 21.26
N VAL A 566 14.48 -10.81 20.86
CA VAL A 566 15.25 -11.67 21.78
C VAL A 566 16.11 -10.81 22.71
N LYS A 567 16.85 -9.83 22.17
CA LYS A 567 17.63 -8.89 22.98
C LYS A 567 16.75 -8.10 23.95
N THR A 568 15.54 -7.73 23.54
CA THR A 568 14.58 -6.98 24.38
C THR A 568 14.01 -7.88 25.48
N LEU A 569 13.75 -9.16 25.20
CA LEU A 569 13.42 -10.16 26.22
C LEU A 569 14.57 -10.35 27.21
N ASP A 570 15.82 -10.28 26.75
CA ASP A 570 17.02 -10.38 27.58
C ASP A 570 17.29 -9.12 28.43
N THR A 571 16.80 -7.94 28.01
CA THR A 571 17.18 -6.64 28.60
C THR A 571 16.05 -5.82 29.21
N SER A 572 14.77 -6.12 28.96
CA SER A 572 13.66 -5.23 29.36
C SER A 572 12.77 -5.75 30.49
N PHE A 573 12.99 -5.16 31.68
CA PHE A 573 11.91 -4.47 32.41
C PHE A 573 11.88 -3.02 31.90
N ALA A 574 10.97 -2.59 31.00
CA ALA A 574 10.60 -1.15 30.96
C ALA A 574 9.45 -0.69 30.03
N SER A 575 9.16 -1.26 28.85
CA SER A 575 8.30 -0.52 27.89
C SER A 575 7.32 -1.31 27.03
N PHE A 576 7.46 -2.63 26.90
CA PHE A 576 6.47 -3.49 26.27
C PHE A 576 6.00 -4.55 27.27
N PRO A 577 4.71 -4.95 27.29
CA PRO A 577 4.31 -6.13 28.04
C PRO A 577 5.09 -7.33 27.51
N VAL A 578 5.82 -8.03 28.39
CA VAL A 578 6.69 -9.16 28.05
C VAL A 578 5.94 -10.19 27.20
N GLU A 579 4.68 -10.43 27.51
CA GLU A 579 3.77 -11.32 26.76
C GLU A 579 3.61 -10.92 25.27
N SER A 580 3.42 -9.63 24.98
CA SER A 580 3.29 -9.14 23.60
C SER A 580 4.60 -9.26 22.80
N VAL A 581 5.75 -9.17 23.47
CA VAL A 581 7.06 -9.39 22.82
C VAL A 581 7.23 -10.86 22.45
N TYR A 582 6.85 -11.79 23.34
CA TYR A 582 6.87 -13.23 23.06
C TYR A 582 5.88 -13.62 21.94
N GLU A 583 4.67 -13.07 21.95
CA GLU A 583 3.70 -13.33 20.88
C GLU A 583 4.19 -12.83 19.52
N LEU A 584 4.79 -11.65 19.47
CA LEU A 584 5.38 -11.11 18.24
C LEU A 584 6.53 -11.99 17.75
N HIS A 585 7.45 -12.37 18.64
CA HIS A 585 8.56 -13.26 18.32
C HIS A 585 8.08 -14.59 17.71
N ASN A 586 7.11 -15.24 18.35
CA ASN A 586 6.52 -16.49 17.84
C ASN A 586 5.79 -16.31 16.51
N SER A 587 5.13 -15.17 16.31
CA SER A 587 4.47 -14.82 15.05
C SER A 587 5.48 -14.67 13.91
N ILE A 588 6.65 -14.05 14.18
CA ILE A 588 7.72 -13.89 13.19
C ILE A 588 8.37 -15.25 12.86
N ILE A 589 8.60 -16.12 13.84
CA ILE A 589 9.10 -17.49 13.59
C ILE A 589 8.11 -18.26 12.69
N SER A 590 6.82 -18.18 13.01
CA SER A 590 5.77 -18.83 12.23
C SER A 590 5.70 -18.29 10.81
N LEU A 591 5.79 -16.96 10.64
CA LEU A 591 5.87 -16.31 9.34
C LEU A 591 7.07 -16.83 8.55
N HIS A 592 8.26 -16.89 9.15
CA HIS A 592 9.47 -17.37 8.49
C HIS A 592 9.32 -18.85 8.05
N ALA A 593 8.76 -19.71 8.89
CA ALA A 593 8.49 -21.11 8.54
C ALA A 593 7.50 -21.23 7.36
N VAL A 594 6.47 -20.38 7.32
CA VAL A 594 5.53 -20.31 6.20
C VAL A 594 6.21 -19.82 4.93
N MET A 595 7.06 -18.80 5.01
CA MET A 595 7.82 -18.28 3.86
C MET A 595 8.78 -19.34 3.30
N LEU A 596 9.47 -20.11 4.16
CA LEU A 596 10.29 -21.24 3.73
C LEU A 596 9.49 -22.32 3.01
N LYS A 597 8.26 -22.60 3.48
CA LYS A 597 7.37 -23.58 2.85
C LYS A 597 6.85 -23.10 1.48
N LEU A 598 6.49 -21.83 1.35
CA LEU A 598 6.07 -21.27 0.07
C LEU A 598 7.25 -21.12 -0.91
N GLY A 599 8.44 -20.82 -0.40
CA GLY A 599 9.62 -20.58 -1.22
C GLY A 599 9.54 -19.24 -1.97
N VAL A 600 10.21 -19.18 -3.12
CA VAL A 600 10.23 -17.99 -3.99
C VAL A 600 8.80 -17.72 -4.49
N PRO A 601 8.28 -16.49 -4.39
CA PRO A 601 7.00 -16.10 -4.95
C PRO A 601 6.88 -16.48 -6.43
N PRO A 602 5.73 -17.01 -6.88
CA PRO A 602 5.49 -17.32 -8.29
C PRO A 602 5.77 -16.09 -9.16
N GLN A 603 6.84 -16.15 -9.95
CA GLN A 603 7.32 -14.98 -10.70
C GLN A 603 6.39 -14.68 -11.88
N VAL A 604 6.07 -13.41 -12.05
CA VAL A 604 5.51 -12.89 -13.30
C VAL A 604 6.65 -12.82 -14.32
N GLY A 605 6.65 -13.68 -15.34
CA GLY A 605 7.57 -13.61 -16.50
C GLY A 605 8.82 -14.52 -16.53
N LEU A 606 9.08 -15.41 -15.56
CA LEU A 606 10.38 -16.12 -15.49
C LEU A 606 10.43 -17.60 -15.95
N GLN A 607 9.35 -18.18 -16.48
CA GLN A 607 9.37 -19.61 -16.83
C GLN A 607 10.24 -19.99 -18.05
N HIS A 608 10.75 -19.04 -18.85
CA HIS A 608 11.51 -19.37 -20.07
C HIS A 608 13.04 -19.31 -19.96
N ARG A 609 13.62 -18.96 -18.80
CA ARG A 609 15.08 -18.82 -18.67
C ARG A 609 15.89 -20.13 -18.67
N THR A 610 15.27 -21.32 -18.71
CA THR A 610 15.99 -22.60 -18.61
C THR A 610 16.34 -23.28 -19.94
N ARG A 611 16.15 -22.66 -21.12
CA ARG A 611 16.47 -23.35 -22.40
C ARG A 611 17.28 -22.62 -23.47
N VAL A 612 17.76 -21.39 -23.28
CA VAL A 612 18.46 -20.67 -24.36
C VAL A 612 19.99 -20.54 -24.18
N ASN A 613 20.55 -20.81 -22.99
CA ASN A 613 21.98 -20.58 -22.73
C ASN A 613 22.92 -21.79 -22.88
N SER A 614 22.56 -22.84 -23.63
CA SER A 614 23.45 -24.02 -23.79
C SER A 614 23.91 -24.34 -25.22
N SER A 615 23.74 -23.45 -26.20
CA SER A 615 24.16 -23.76 -27.58
C SER A 615 24.86 -22.61 -28.31
N PHE A 616 25.83 -21.94 -27.70
CA PHE A 616 26.85 -21.19 -28.46
C PHE A 616 28.19 -21.19 -27.70
N SER A 617 28.86 -22.34 -27.76
CA SER A 617 30.30 -22.47 -27.49
C SER A 617 30.76 -23.76 -28.14
N LYS A 618 31.03 -23.68 -29.45
CA LYS A 618 32.00 -24.52 -30.19
C LYS A 618 32.11 -24.02 -31.62
N THR A 619 33.36 -23.89 -32.07
CA THR A 619 33.87 -23.43 -33.39
C THR A 619 33.81 -21.91 -33.60
N LYS A 620 34.91 -21.20 -33.89
CA LYS A 620 36.27 -21.54 -34.32
C LYS A 620 37.33 -21.10 -33.32
#